data_AF-A0A6S7IZC1-F1
#
_entry.id   AF-A0A6S7IZC1-F1
#
_cell.length_a   1.000
_cell.length_b   1.000
_cell.length_c   1.000
_cell.angle_alpha   90.00
_cell.angle_beta   90.00
_cell.angle_gamma   90.00
#
_symmetry.space_group_name_H-M   'P 1'
#
loop_
_entity.id
_entity.type
_entity.pdbx_description
1 polymer ?
#
loop_
_entity_poly.entity_id
_entity_poly.type
_entity_poly.pdbx_seq_one_letter_code
_entity_poly.pdbx_strand_id
1 'polypeptide(L)'
;MLIHLALSSNIKNSAVRVLICYPNLRIDVKEDFTELTKSLLKAIALKKWKTASNIIFKHENIVAHIPDALRRKINEEFRYLSSDCLQKGISPKEITAFNNESFVEELSIKCPMWHSAVNGACGMSLNPGEEKRKRSFNVIAVATSVLSRFRNPTLSALAYRISMILLHGGLSYLEIKRLNHLGIRMSPDSIVELQRKIGTSSDAKVHIWKKSIEDILTQQSFLTEIIQKQFISKDDKHATDAAELNETVLKSYSNYTTTTYKLCVQLIDDFRVMRGDAYNTLASVNDALQHLPNERVPRFR
;
A
#
# COMPACT_ATOMS: atom_id res chain seq x y z
N MET A 1 10.03 -13.74 -42.97
CA MET A 1 11.05 -12.87 -43.58
C MET A 1 12.17 -12.70 -42.57
N LEU A 2 13.35 -13.27 -42.85
CA LEU A 2 14.53 -13.13 -41.99
C LEU A 2 15.44 -12.09 -42.63
N ILE A 3 15.67 -10.97 -41.94
CA ILE A 3 16.60 -9.93 -42.39
C ILE A 3 17.94 -10.20 -41.69
N HIS A 4 18.95 -10.62 -42.46
CA HIS A 4 20.32 -10.79 -41.95
C HIS A 4 21.15 -9.56 -42.30
N LEU A 5 21.66 -8.88 -41.26
CA LEU A 5 22.62 -7.79 -41.39
C LEU A 5 24.02 -8.37 -41.37
N ALA A 6 24.63 -8.53 -42.55
CA ALA A 6 26.03 -8.95 -42.67
C ALA A 6 26.92 -7.71 -42.86
N LEU A 7 27.79 -7.44 -41.89
CA LEU A 7 28.84 -6.43 -42.03
C LEU A 7 30.09 -7.12 -42.63
N SER A 8 30.45 -6.78 -43.86
CA SER A 8 31.74 -7.19 -44.43
C SER A 8 32.84 -6.33 -43.82
N SER A 9 33.69 -6.95 -42.99
CA SER A 9 34.85 -6.31 -42.39
C SER A 9 35.99 -6.21 -43.40
N ASN A 10 36.05 -5.13 -44.18
CA ASN A 10 37.28 -4.73 -44.83
C ASN A 10 37.59 -3.25 -44.56
N ILE A 11 38.73 -3.03 -43.92
CA ILE A 11 39.08 -1.91 -43.02
C ILE A 11 39.35 -0.57 -43.74
N LYS A 12 39.06 -0.43 -45.04
CA LYS A 12 39.32 0.83 -45.77
C LYS A 12 38.16 1.37 -46.62
N ASN A 13 37.08 0.61 -46.82
CA ASN A 13 35.85 1.10 -47.46
C ASN A 13 34.69 0.19 -47.01
N SER A 14 34.03 0.56 -45.92
CA SER A 14 33.02 -0.32 -45.29
C SER A 14 31.67 -0.21 -46.00
N ALA A 15 31.55 -0.92 -47.12
CA ALA A 15 30.29 -1.14 -47.83
C ALA A 15 29.31 -1.89 -46.91
N VAL A 16 28.16 -1.27 -46.63
CA VAL A 16 27.07 -1.91 -45.88
C VAL A 16 26.17 -2.60 -46.88
N ARG A 17 26.02 -3.92 -46.73
CA ARG A 17 25.11 -4.73 -47.55
C ARG A 17 24.03 -5.31 -46.66
N VAL A 18 22.78 -5.13 -47.07
CA VAL A 18 21.63 -5.76 -46.39
C VAL A 18 21.13 -6.89 -47.27
N LEU A 19 21.09 -8.10 -46.69
CA LEU A 19 20.59 -9.30 -47.33
C LEU A 19 19.15 -9.56 -46.86
N ILE A 20 18.20 -9.50 -47.79
CA ILE A 20 16.79 -9.81 -47.54
C ILE A 20 16.53 -11.23 -48.03
N CYS A 21 16.39 -12.17 -47.09
CA CYS A 21 16.12 -13.57 -47.40
C CYS A 21 14.61 -13.84 -47.30
N TYR A 22 13.99 -14.12 -48.44
CA TYR A 22 12.58 -14.49 -48.53
C TYR A 22 12.38 -16.00 -48.32
N PRO A 23 11.19 -16.44 -47.86
CA PRO A 23 10.91 -17.87 -47.63
C PRO A 23 10.99 -18.73 -48.90
N ASN A 24 10.88 -18.13 -50.08
CA ASN A 24 11.00 -18.78 -51.38
C ASN A 24 12.46 -18.91 -51.87
N LEU A 25 13.45 -18.81 -50.97
CA LEU A 25 14.89 -18.88 -51.27
C LEU A 25 15.44 -17.76 -52.16
N ARG A 26 14.64 -16.73 -52.45
CA ARG A 26 15.13 -15.52 -53.11
C ARG A 26 15.92 -14.66 -52.12
N ILE A 27 17.09 -14.20 -52.55
CA ILE A 27 17.95 -13.28 -51.80
C ILE A 27 18.04 -11.98 -52.59
N ASP A 28 17.52 -10.89 -52.02
CA ASP A 28 17.74 -9.55 -52.57
C ASP A 28 18.85 -8.85 -51.75
N VAL A 29 19.83 -8.29 -52.46
CA VAL A 29 20.93 -7.52 -51.85
C VAL A 29 20.66 -6.03 -52.08
N LYS A 30 20.66 -5.24 -51.00
CA LYS A 30 20.64 -3.78 -51.07
C LYS A 30 21.97 -3.22 -50.60
N GLU A 31 22.55 -2.32 -51.40
CA GLU A 31 23.84 -1.67 -51.12
C GLU A 31 23.73 -0.13 -51.13
N ASP A 32 22.72 0.42 -51.80
CA ASP A 32 22.49 1.86 -51.93
C ASP A 32 21.77 2.41 -50.70
N PHE A 33 22.57 2.90 -49.76
CA PHE A 33 22.10 3.55 -48.54
C PHE A 33 22.74 4.92 -48.38
N THR A 34 22.01 5.86 -47.77
CA THR A 34 22.61 7.11 -47.31
C THR A 34 23.65 6.82 -46.22
N GLU A 35 24.64 7.71 -46.03
CA GLU A 35 25.66 7.55 -44.99
C GLU A 35 25.07 7.46 -43.58
N LEU A 36 23.96 8.17 -43.33
CA LEU A 36 23.24 8.12 -42.05
C LEU A 36 22.59 6.74 -41.84
N THR A 37 21.96 6.18 -42.87
CA THR A 37 21.40 4.82 -42.84
C THR A 37 22.50 3.76 -42.67
N LYS A 38 23.63 3.87 -43.39
CA LYS A 38 24.79 2.97 -43.20
C LYS A 38 25.30 2.99 -41.76
N SER A 39 25.41 4.18 -41.18
CA SER A 39 25.86 4.38 -39.80
C SER A 39 24.88 3.77 -38.79
N LEU A 40 23.57 3.91 -39.02
CA LEU A 40 22.54 3.27 -38.22
C LEU A 40 22.64 1.74 -38.26
N LEU A 41 22.72 1.17 -39.46
CA LEU A 41 22.83 -0.28 -39.66
C LEU A 41 24.09 -0.85 -39.01
N LYS A 42 25.24 -0.17 -39.15
CA LYS A 42 26.48 -0.52 -38.44
C LYS A 42 26.29 -0.48 -36.92
N ALA A 43 25.66 0.57 -36.39
CA ALA A 43 25.42 0.69 -34.95
C ALA A 43 24.51 -0.43 -34.41
N ILE A 44 23.47 -0.80 -35.16
CA ILE A 44 22.55 -1.91 -34.80
C ILE A 44 23.28 -3.26 -34.86
N ALA A 45 23.99 -3.54 -35.96
CA ALA A 45 24.70 -4.81 -36.13
C ALA A 45 25.81 -5.01 -35.07
N LEU A 46 26.46 -3.94 -34.64
CA LEU A 46 27.44 -3.94 -33.55
C LEU A 46 26.81 -3.85 -32.14
N LYS A 47 25.48 -3.90 -32.02
CA LYS A 47 24.73 -3.78 -30.75
C LYS A 47 25.05 -2.50 -29.95
N LYS A 48 25.46 -1.43 -30.62
CA LYS A 48 25.72 -0.11 -30.02
C LYS A 48 24.42 0.68 -29.91
N TRP A 49 23.53 0.26 -29.01
CA TRP A 49 22.16 0.79 -28.90
C TRP A 49 22.05 2.28 -28.64
N LYS A 50 22.92 2.85 -27.80
CA LYS A 50 22.95 4.30 -27.53
C LYS A 50 23.25 5.09 -28.81
N THR A 51 24.24 4.65 -29.57
CA THR A 51 24.61 5.26 -30.85
C THR A 51 23.51 5.08 -31.88
N ALA A 52 22.92 3.89 -31.98
CA ALA A 52 21.78 3.63 -32.86
C ALA A 52 20.59 4.55 -32.55
N SER A 53 20.22 4.68 -31.27
CA SER A 53 19.14 5.58 -30.82
C SER A 53 19.42 7.04 -31.22
N ASN A 54 20.64 7.53 -30.99
CA ASN A 54 21.00 8.90 -31.34
C ASN A 54 20.95 9.16 -32.86
N ILE A 55 21.25 8.15 -33.67
CA ILE A 55 21.15 8.24 -35.14
C ILE A 55 19.67 8.19 -35.57
N ILE A 56 18.85 7.35 -34.94
CA ILE A 56 17.41 7.26 -35.20
C ILE A 56 16.74 8.63 -35.07
N PHE A 57 17.06 9.39 -34.03
CA PHE A 57 16.52 10.75 -33.83
C PHE A 57 16.97 11.79 -34.86
N LYS A 58 17.94 11.46 -35.73
CA LYS A 58 18.42 12.32 -36.81
C LYS A 58 17.98 11.83 -38.20
N HIS A 59 17.41 10.63 -38.29
CA HIS A 59 17.07 10.01 -39.57
C HIS A 59 15.68 10.47 -40.03
N GLU A 60 15.63 11.33 -41.06
CA GLU A 60 14.40 11.99 -41.55
C GLU A 60 13.21 11.03 -41.71
N ASN A 61 13.40 9.91 -42.42
CA ASN A 61 12.32 8.94 -42.65
C ASN A 61 11.86 8.16 -41.40
N ILE A 62 12.70 8.04 -40.37
CA ILE A 62 12.36 7.26 -39.16
C ILE A 62 11.77 8.17 -38.09
N VAL A 63 12.33 9.39 -37.93
CA VAL A 63 11.90 10.37 -36.93
C VAL A 63 10.39 10.64 -37.03
N ALA A 64 9.85 10.74 -38.25
CA ALA A 64 8.44 10.97 -38.48
C ALA A 64 7.51 9.89 -37.87
N HIS A 65 8.00 8.65 -37.73
CA HIS A 65 7.22 7.54 -37.18
C HIS A 65 7.38 7.34 -35.67
N ILE A 66 8.37 8.00 -35.04
CA ILE A 66 8.64 7.85 -33.60
C ILE A 66 7.46 8.31 -32.74
N PRO A 67 6.81 9.48 -32.97
CA PRO A 67 5.68 9.93 -32.15
C PRO A 67 4.54 8.91 -32.12
N ASP A 68 4.19 8.34 -33.27
CA ASP A 68 3.11 7.35 -33.38
C ASP A 68 3.45 6.01 -32.73
N ALA A 69 4.71 5.57 -32.85
CA ALA A 69 5.19 4.38 -32.16
C ALA A 69 5.17 4.57 -30.64
N LEU A 70 5.65 5.71 -30.14
CA LEU A 70 5.66 6.06 -28.73
C LEU A 70 4.24 6.17 -28.17
N ARG A 71 3.34 6.87 -28.88
CA ARG A 71 1.92 6.98 -28.50
C ARG A 71 1.25 5.63 -28.37
N ARG A 72 1.45 4.73 -29.35
CA ARG A 72 0.90 3.36 -29.29
C ARG A 72 1.44 2.60 -28.09
N LYS A 73 2.74 2.67 -27.83
CA LYS A 73 3.34 1.95 -26.71
C LYS A 73 2.89 2.45 -25.35
N ILE A 74 2.82 3.77 -25.16
CA ILE A 74 2.28 4.37 -23.93
C ILE A 74 0.80 4.02 -23.76
N ASN A 75 0.02 3.97 -24.84
CA ASN A 75 -1.38 3.54 -24.75
C ASN A 75 -1.52 2.08 -24.30
N GLU A 76 -0.66 1.18 -24.76
CA GLU A 76 -0.61 -0.20 -24.26
C GLU A 76 -0.24 -0.26 -22.78
N GLU A 77 0.80 0.46 -22.35
CA GLU A 77 1.24 0.49 -20.95
C GLU A 77 0.11 0.90 -19.99
N PHE A 78 -0.62 1.96 -20.33
CA PHE A 78 -1.73 2.43 -19.50
C PHE A 78 -2.93 1.49 -19.47
N ARG A 79 -3.08 0.56 -20.42
CA ARG A 79 -4.09 -0.50 -20.29
C ARG A 79 -3.75 -1.45 -19.15
N TYR A 80 -2.47 -1.68 -18.83
CA TYR A 80 -2.09 -2.51 -17.69
C TYR A 80 -2.42 -1.87 -16.34
N LEU A 81 -2.42 -0.52 -16.26
CA LEU A 81 -2.89 0.18 -15.05
C LEU A 81 -4.39 -0.05 -14.77
N SER A 82 -5.14 -0.58 -15.74
CA SER A 82 -6.57 -0.85 -15.59
C SER A 82 -6.92 -2.20 -14.95
N SER A 83 -5.97 -3.12 -14.75
CA SER A 83 -6.24 -4.44 -14.13
C SER A 83 -6.05 -4.43 -12.61
N ASP A 84 -4.84 -4.10 -12.15
CA ASP A 84 -4.49 -3.99 -10.73
C ASP A 84 -3.46 -2.88 -10.56
N CYS A 85 -3.78 -1.87 -9.75
CA CYS A 85 -2.94 -0.68 -9.56
C CYS A 85 -3.24 -0.03 -8.22
N LEU A 86 -2.21 0.49 -7.53
CA LEU A 86 -2.36 1.22 -6.27
C LEU A 86 -3.39 2.37 -6.36
N GLN A 87 -3.61 2.94 -7.55
CA GLN A 87 -4.60 4.00 -7.74
C GLN A 87 -6.05 3.56 -7.69
N LYS A 88 -6.35 2.26 -7.73
CA LYS A 88 -7.71 1.75 -7.57
C LYS A 88 -8.17 1.70 -6.12
N GLY A 89 -7.23 1.71 -5.17
CA GLY A 89 -7.54 1.62 -3.75
C GLY A 89 -8.33 2.84 -3.27
N ILE A 90 -9.64 2.69 -3.09
CA ILE A 90 -10.55 3.74 -2.65
C ILE A 90 -11.08 3.52 -1.24
N SER A 91 -10.72 2.40 -0.59
CA SER A 91 -11.08 2.21 0.80
C SER A 91 -10.31 3.19 1.70
N PRO A 92 -10.87 3.59 2.86
CA PRO A 92 -10.16 4.42 3.83
C PRO A 92 -8.75 3.92 4.20
N LYS A 93 -8.59 2.59 4.34
CA LYS A 93 -7.31 1.96 4.67
C LYS A 93 -6.31 2.06 3.52
N GLU A 94 -6.76 1.85 2.28
CA GLU A 94 -5.88 1.95 1.11
C GLU A 94 -5.47 3.40 0.85
N ILE A 95 -6.39 4.36 1.00
CA ILE A 95 -6.08 5.78 0.80
C ILE A 95 -5.09 6.28 1.85
N THR A 96 -5.19 5.81 3.10
CA THR A 96 -4.24 6.15 4.16
C THR A 96 -2.88 5.46 3.99
N ALA A 97 -2.85 4.26 3.43
CA ALA A 97 -1.62 3.54 3.10
C ALA A 97 -0.97 3.99 1.78
N PHE A 98 -1.68 4.74 0.93
CA PHE A 98 -1.18 5.16 -0.37
C PHE A 98 0.07 6.04 -0.25
N ASN A 99 1.16 5.60 -0.89
CA ASN A 99 2.43 6.30 -0.95
C ASN A 99 2.80 6.67 -2.39
N ASN A 100 3.21 7.92 -2.61
CA ASN A 100 3.61 8.42 -3.92
C ASN A 100 4.87 7.70 -4.45
N GLU A 101 5.82 7.38 -3.58
CA GLU A 101 7.04 6.67 -3.96
C GLU A 101 6.72 5.25 -4.45
N SER A 102 5.98 4.47 -3.67
CA SER A 102 5.54 3.12 -4.07
C SER A 102 4.73 3.11 -5.36
N PHE A 103 3.89 4.13 -5.58
CA PHE A 103 3.17 4.28 -6.85
C PHE A 103 4.12 4.56 -8.02
N VAL A 104 5.14 5.40 -7.84
CA VAL A 104 6.12 5.68 -8.91
C VAL A 104 7.02 4.48 -9.18
N GLU A 105 7.39 3.71 -8.17
CA GLU A 105 8.08 2.43 -8.33
C GLU A 105 7.23 1.45 -9.15
N GLU A 106 5.93 1.33 -8.85
CA GLU A 106 5.00 0.51 -9.63
C GLU A 106 4.96 0.96 -11.11
N LEU A 107 4.94 2.27 -11.36
CA LEU A 107 4.98 2.83 -12.70
C LEU A 107 6.27 2.48 -13.45
N SER A 108 7.41 2.44 -12.76
CA SER A 108 8.69 2.08 -13.39
C SER A 108 8.70 0.66 -13.96
N ILE A 109 7.88 -0.23 -13.38
CA ILE A 109 7.76 -1.63 -13.77
C ILE A 109 6.64 -1.82 -14.81
N LYS A 110 5.45 -1.27 -14.55
CA LYS A 110 4.26 -1.50 -15.40
C LYS A 110 4.20 -0.58 -16.62
N CYS A 111 4.73 0.64 -16.52
CA CYS A 111 4.70 1.67 -17.55
C CYS A 111 6.09 2.28 -17.79
N PRO A 112 7.11 1.48 -18.18
CA PRO A 112 8.49 1.93 -18.23
C PRO A 112 8.75 3.04 -19.25
N MET A 113 8.07 3.04 -20.41
CA MET A 113 8.24 4.09 -21.43
C MET A 113 7.66 5.41 -20.94
N TRP A 114 6.45 5.38 -20.37
CA TRP A 114 5.85 6.55 -19.74
C TRP A 114 6.71 7.09 -18.59
N HIS A 115 7.13 6.21 -17.68
CA HIS A 115 7.95 6.58 -16.52
C HIS A 115 9.26 7.24 -16.96
N SER A 116 9.94 6.68 -17.97
CA SER A 116 11.17 7.25 -18.53
C SER A 116 10.94 8.62 -19.17
N ALA A 117 9.84 8.79 -19.91
CA ALA A 117 9.49 10.05 -20.55
C ALA A 117 9.22 11.16 -19.52
N VAL A 118 8.42 10.88 -18.48
CA VAL A 118 8.12 11.86 -17.43
C VAL A 118 9.36 12.15 -16.57
N ASN A 119 10.17 11.14 -16.23
CA ASN A 119 11.44 11.36 -15.55
C ASN A 119 12.37 12.30 -16.33
N GLY A 120 12.46 12.09 -17.65
CA GLY A 120 13.21 12.96 -18.55
C GLY A 120 12.66 14.38 -18.57
N ALA A 121 11.34 14.54 -18.64
CA ALA A 121 10.67 15.85 -18.57
C ALA A 121 10.89 16.57 -17.22
N CYS A 122 11.03 15.82 -16.13
CA CYS A 122 11.38 16.36 -14.81
C CYS A 122 12.87 16.75 -14.69
N GLY A 123 13.70 16.52 -15.72
CA GLY A 123 15.12 16.86 -15.69
C GLY A 123 15.89 16.09 -14.60
N MET A 124 15.51 14.83 -14.38
CA MET A 124 16.14 13.97 -13.40
C MET A 124 17.50 13.48 -13.93
N SER A 125 18.57 13.79 -13.19
CA SER A 125 19.89 13.23 -13.44
C SER A 125 19.97 11.79 -12.93
N LEU A 126 21.00 11.04 -13.35
CA LEU A 126 21.22 9.65 -12.88
C LEU A 126 21.36 9.57 -11.35
N ASN A 127 21.96 10.59 -10.73
CA ASN A 127 22.14 10.70 -9.28
C ASN A 127 21.55 12.03 -8.78
N PRO A 128 20.23 12.12 -8.58
CA PRO A 128 19.62 13.29 -7.98
C PRO A 128 19.88 13.28 -6.47
N GLY A 129 20.11 14.46 -5.89
CA GLY A 129 20.08 14.63 -4.44
C GLY A 129 18.73 14.18 -3.86
N GLU A 130 18.72 13.73 -2.60
CA GLU A 130 17.58 13.08 -1.97
C GLU A 130 16.30 13.93 -2.02
N GLU A 131 16.42 15.25 -1.78
CA GLU A 131 15.28 16.17 -1.81
C GLU A 131 14.68 16.30 -3.22
N LYS A 132 15.52 16.43 -4.25
CA LYS A 132 15.07 16.49 -5.65
C LYS A 132 14.40 15.18 -6.06
N ARG A 133 14.89 14.04 -5.56
CA ARG A 133 14.27 12.73 -5.77
C ARG A 133 12.87 12.65 -5.15
N LYS A 134 12.72 13.02 -3.87
CA LYS A 134 11.42 13.04 -3.19
C LYS A 134 10.41 13.96 -3.89
N ARG A 135 10.85 15.17 -4.28
CA ARG A 135 10.01 16.10 -5.06
C ARG A 135 9.59 15.50 -6.41
N SER A 136 10.51 14.83 -7.10
CA SER A 136 10.21 14.20 -8.38
C SER A 136 9.13 13.13 -8.27
N PHE A 137 9.18 12.26 -7.24
CA PHE A 137 8.14 11.26 -7.02
C PHE A 137 6.77 11.88 -6.85
N ASN A 138 6.66 12.97 -6.09
CA ASN A 138 5.39 13.68 -5.94
C ASN A 138 4.89 14.25 -7.27
N VAL A 139 5.76 14.88 -8.06
CA VAL A 139 5.39 15.46 -9.36
C VAL A 139 4.96 14.38 -10.35
N ILE A 140 5.74 13.30 -10.46
CA ILE A 140 5.45 12.18 -11.36
C ILE A 140 4.14 11.49 -10.95
N ALA A 141 3.95 11.25 -9.66
CA ALA A 141 2.74 10.63 -9.12
C ALA A 141 1.50 11.46 -9.45
N VAL A 142 1.55 12.78 -9.21
CA VAL A 142 0.43 13.68 -9.51
C VAL A 142 0.15 13.74 -11.00
N ALA A 143 1.16 13.99 -11.84
CA ALA A 143 1.00 14.08 -13.29
C ALA A 143 0.42 12.77 -13.87
N THR A 144 0.95 11.63 -13.44
CA THR A 144 0.48 10.33 -13.90
C THR A 144 -0.91 10.02 -13.37
N SER A 145 -1.24 10.38 -12.13
CA SER A 145 -2.59 10.17 -11.57
C SER A 145 -3.65 10.95 -12.32
N VAL A 146 -3.41 12.23 -12.61
CA VAL A 146 -4.39 13.05 -13.34
C VAL A 146 -4.66 12.46 -14.72
N LEU A 147 -3.61 12.06 -15.44
CA LEU A 147 -3.72 11.48 -16.78
C LEU A 147 -4.35 10.08 -16.79
N SER A 148 -3.97 9.23 -15.84
CA SER A 148 -4.53 7.88 -15.71
C SER A 148 -5.99 7.92 -15.27
N ARG A 149 -6.37 8.83 -14.36
CA ARG A 149 -7.77 9.06 -13.96
C ARG A 149 -8.62 9.60 -15.12
N PHE A 150 -8.06 10.48 -15.95
CA PHE A 150 -8.76 10.97 -17.15
C PHE A 150 -9.08 9.81 -18.12
N ARG A 151 -8.19 8.83 -18.23
CA ARG A 151 -8.41 7.62 -19.05
C ARG A 151 -9.36 6.63 -18.37
N ASN A 152 -9.23 6.46 -17.06
CA ASN A 152 -10.04 5.56 -16.25
C ASN A 152 -10.43 6.23 -14.93
N PRO A 153 -11.68 6.69 -14.79
CA PRO A 153 -12.15 7.40 -13.59
C PRO A 153 -11.99 6.62 -12.28
N THR A 154 -11.86 5.29 -12.32
CA THR A 154 -11.67 4.46 -11.12
C THR A 154 -10.27 4.60 -10.50
N LEU A 155 -9.30 5.16 -11.22
CA LEU A 155 -7.93 5.38 -10.73
C LEU A 155 -7.88 6.69 -9.92
N SER A 156 -8.50 6.66 -8.74
CA SER A 156 -8.79 7.87 -7.95
C SER A 156 -8.10 7.95 -6.59
N ALA A 157 -7.27 6.97 -6.19
CA ALA A 157 -6.68 6.95 -4.84
C ALA A 157 -5.93 8.25 -4.48
N LEU A 158 -5.05 8.73 -5.37
CA LEU A 158 -4.32 9.97 -5.13
C LEU A 158 -5.25 11.20 -5.13
N ALA A 159 -6.29 11.20 -5.98
CA ALA A 159 -7.27 12.26 -5.99
C ALA A 159 -8.06 12.33 -4.67
N TYR A 160 -8.45 11.18 -4.10
CA TYR A 160 -9.04 11.11 -2.77
C TYR A 160 -8.07 11.60 -1.69
N ARG A 161 -6.80 11.17 -1.75
CA ARG A 161 -5.76 11.62 -0.80
C ARG A 161 -5.57 13.14 -0.83
N ILE A 162 -5.42 13.74 -2.02
CA ILE A 162 -5.33 15.20 -2.19
C ILE A 162 -6.60 15.88 -1.65
N SER A 163 -7.77 15.30 -1.94
CA SER A 163 -9.04 15.84 -1.47
C SER A 163 -9.13 15.88 0.06
N MET A 164 -8.70 14.82 0.74
CA MET A 164 -8.68 14.77 2.20
C MET A 164 -7.70 15.78 2.79
N ILE A 165 -6.50 15.92 2.21
CA ILE A 165 -5.52 16.93 2.64
C ILE A 165 -6.12 18.34 2.53
N LEU A 166 -6.77 18.65 1.41
CA LEU A 166 -7.37 19.97 1.19
C LEU A 166 -8.58 20.21 2.11
N LEU A 167 -9.40 19.19 2.35
CA LEU A 167 -10.53 19.29 3.27
C LEU A 167 -10.05 19.59 4.70
N HIS A 168 -9.05 18.86 5.18
CA HIS A 168 -8.45 19.11 6.50
C HIS A 168 -7.69 20.44 6.57
N GLY A 169 -7.21 20.94 5.42
CA GLY A 169 -6.65 22.29 5.29
C GLY A 169 -7.68 23.41 5.30
N GLY A 170 -8.99 23.11 5.42
CA GLY A 170 -10.05 24.11 5.51
C GLY A 170 -10.43 24.76 4.17
N LEU A 171 -10.14 24.11 3.05
CA LEU A 171 -10.44 24.68 1.73
C LEU A 171 -11.96 24.85 1.51
N SER A 172 -12.36 25.97 0.90
CA SER A 172 -13.77 26.25 0.66
C SER A 172 -14.38 25.33 -0.40
N TYR A 173 -15.71 25.17 -0.36
CA TYR A 173 -16.47 24.40 -1.34
C TYR A 173 -16.24 24.85 -2.79
N LEU A 174 -16.16 26.17 -3.02
CA LEU A 174 -15.96 26.72 -4.36
C LEU A 174 -14.57 26.34 -4.92
N GLU A 175 -13.55 26.41 -4.08
CA GLU A 175 -12.20 25.98 -4.45
C GLU A 175 -12.16 24.47 -4.70
N ILE A 176 -12.91 23.68 -3.91
CA ILE A 176 -13.14 22.25 -4.13
C ILE A 176 -13.68 21.99 -5.54
N LYS A 177 -14.73 22.68 -5.92
CA LYS A 177 -15.32 22.54 -7.25
C LYS A 177 -14.33 22.91 -8.37
N ARG A 178 -13.58 24.01 -8.22
CA ARG A 178 -12.60 24.47 -9.24
C ARG A 178 -11.50 23.45 -9.51
N LEU A 179 -10.83 22.93 -8.49
CA LEU A 179 -9.76 21.94 -8.71
C LEU A 179 -10.32 20.55 -9.07
N ASN A 180 -11.62 20.27 -8.85
CA ASN A 180 -12.27 19.06 -9.37
C ASN A 180 -12.42 19.14 -10.90
N HIS A 181 -12.79 20.30 -11.44
CA HIS A 181 -12.79 20.55 -12.88
C HIS A 181 -11.42 20.37 -13.52
N LEU A 182 -10.33 20.58 -12.76
CA LEU A 182 -8.96 20.33 -13.21
C LEU A 182 -8.53 18.85 -13.13
N GLY A 183 -9.39 17.95 -12.64
CA GLY A 183 -9.10 16.52 -12.52
C GLY A 183 -8.14 16.15 -11.39
N ILE A 184 -7.75 17.10 -10.54
CA ILE A 184 -6.75 16.90 -9.48
C ILE A 184 -7.35 16.23 -8.24
N ARG A 185 -8.64 16.49 -7.98
CA ARG A 185 -9.34 16.04 -6.76
C ARG A 185 -10.69 15.42 -7.08
N MET A 186 -11.32 14.82 -6.07
CA MET A 186 -12.65 14.25 -6.16
C MET A 186 -13.74 15.31 -6.01
N SER A 187 -14.96 14.98 -6.43
CA SER A 187 -16.12 15.85 -6.26
C SER A 187 -16.45 16.02 -4.78
N PRO A 188 -17.01 17.18 -4.38
CA PRO A 188 -17.40 17.44 -2.99
C PRO A 188 -18.20 16.28 -2.36
N ASP A 189 -19.17 15.73 -3.09
CA ASP A 189 -20.03 14.65 -2.57
C ASP A 189 -19.24 13.38 -2.26
N SER A 190 -18.34 12.96 -3.15
CA SER A 190 -17.47 11.81 -2.93
C SER A 190 -16.49 12.02 -1.77
N ILE A 191 -16.08 13.26 -1.53
CA ILE A 191 -15.22 13.62 -0.39
C ILE A 191 -16.00 13.44 0.91
N VAL A 192 -17.24 13.96 0.98
CA VAL A 192 -18.11 13.83 2.15
C VAL A 192 -18.44 12.35 2.41
N GLU A 193 -18.70 11.58 1.37
CA GLU A 193 -18.96 10.14 1.49
C GLU A 193 -17.73 9.40 2.05
N LEU A 194 -16.54 9.68 1.53
CA LEU A 194 -15.30 9.11 2.06
C LEU A 194 -15.06 9.53 3.50
N GLN A 195 -15.30 10.80 3.84
CA GLN A 195 -15.17 11.31 5.21
C GLN A 195 -16.12 10.57 6.17
N ARG A 196 -17.38 10.34 5.76
CA ARG A 196 -18.31 9.52 6.55
C ARG A 196 -17.77 8.11 6.72
N LYS A 197 -17.29 7.46 5.66
CA LYS A 197 -16.70 6.10 5.73
C LYS A 197 -15.52 6.05 6.70
N ILE A 198 -14.63 7.05 6.67
CA ILE A 198 -13.53 7.18 7.64
C ILE A 198 -14.11 7.31 9.06
N GLY A 199 -15.08 8.22 9.25
CA GLY A 199 -15.72 8.50 10.53
C GLY A 199 -16.45 7.31 11.14
N THR A 200 -17.05 6.42 10.33
CA THR A 200 -17.71 5.20 10.88
C THR A 200 -16.76 4.27 11.63
N SER A 201 -15.45 4.38 11.39
CA SER A 201 -14.43 3.55 12.01
C SER A 201 -13.46 4.32 12.92
N SER A 202 -13.68 5.63 13.13
CA SER A 202 -12.78 6.45 13.96
C SER A 202 -12.75 5.97 15.40
N ASP A 203 -13.93 5.62 15.91
CA ASP A 203 -14.11 5.29 17.33
C ASP A 203 -13.90 3.79 17.58
N ALA A 204 -13.69 2.98 16.53
CA ALA A 204 -13.52 1.54 16.68
C ALA A 204 -12.35 1.20 17.62
N LYS A 205 -11.22 1.92 17.51
CA LYS A 205 -10.09 1.75 18.42
C LYS A 205 -10.42 2.18 19.86
N VAL A 206 -11.17 3.27 20.02
CA VAL A 206 -11.62 3.77 21.33
C VAL A 206 -12.58 2.79 21.98
N HIS A 207 -13.52 2.23 21.22
CA HIS A 207 -14.46 1.22 21.69
C HIS A 207 -13.77 -0.08 22.07
N ILE A 208 -12.81 -0.56 21.27
CA ILE A 208 -12.00 -1.74 21.63
C ILE A 208 -11.24 -1.47 22.92
N TRP A 209 -10.55 -0.34 23.00
CA TRP A 209 -9.80 0.06 24.19
C TRP A 209 -10.69 0.17 25.44
N LYS A 210 -11.83 0.87 25.32
CA LYS A 210 -12.81 1.03 26.39
C LYS A 210 -13.36 -0.32 26.84
N LYS A 211 -13.74 -1.19 25.91
CA LYS A 211 -14.24 -2.53 26.21
C LYS A 211 -13.19 -3.36 26.95
N SER A 212 -11.92 -3.33 26.53
CA SER A 212 -10.84 -4.01 27.26
C SER A 212 -10.68 -3.51 28.69
N ILE A 213 -10.86 -2.21 28.94
CA ILE A 213 -10.84 -1.64 30.30
C ILE A 213 -12.04 -2.12 31.11
N GLU A 214 -13.25 -2.07 30.53
CA GLU A 214 -14.48 -2.54 31.18
C GLU A 214 -14.40 -4.03 31.53
N ASP A 215 -13.83 -4.86 30.64
CA ASP A 215 -13.60 -6.29 30.89
C ASP A 215 -12.63 -6.51 32.07
N ILE A 216 -11.53 -5.75 32.16
CA ILE A 216 -10.58 -5.83 33.29
C ILE A 216 -11.25 -5.39 34.61
N LEU A 217 -12.00 -4.28 34.59
CA LEU A 217 -12.67 -3.75 35.79
C LEU A 217 -13.77 -4.68 36.30
N THR A 218 -14.51 -5.33 35.40
CA THR A 218 -15.53 -6.32 35.78
C THR A 218 -14.89 -7.58 36.35
N GLN A 219 -13.76 -8.05 35.79
CA GLN A 219 -12.99 -9.15 36.36
C GLN A 219 -12.44 -8.83 37.75
N GLN A 220 -11.87 -7.64 37.95
CA GLN A 220 -11.41 -7.19 39.27
C GLN A 220 -12.56 -7.14 40.27
N SER A 221 -13.68 -6.54 39.89
CA SER A 221 -14.87 -6.44 40.75
C SER A 221 -15.41 -7.82 41.12
N PHE A 222 -15.43 -8.76 40.18
CA PHE A 222 -15.81 -10.15 40.42
C PHE A 222 -14.86 -10.86 41.39
N LEU A 223 -13.54 -10.75 41.22
CA LEU A 223 -12.56 -11.33 42.15
C LEU A 223 -12.65 -10.71 43.55
N THR A 224 -12.85 -9.39 43.66
CA THR A 224 -13.07 -8.74 44.97
C THR A 224 -14.34 -9.23 45.65
N GLU A 225 -15.41 -9.50 44.89
CA GLU A 225 -16.66 -10.02 45.42
C GLU A 225 -16.48 -11.46 45.94
N ILE A 226 -15.68 -12.29 45.26
CA ILE A 226 -15.29 -13.63 45.75
C ILE A 226 -14.53 -13.51 47.07
N ILE A 227 -13.52 -12.63 47.15
CA ILE A 227 -12.77 -12.41 48.39
C ILE A 227 -13.71 -11.98 49.52
N GLN A 228 -14.60 -11.01 49.27
CA GLN A 228 -15.50 -10.47 50.29
C GLN A 228 -16.53 -11.49 50.78
N LYS A 229 -17.14 -12.27 49.88
CA LYS A 229 -18.23 -13.20 50.22
C LYS A 229 -17.74 -14.56 50.73
N GLN A 230 -16.60 -15.05 50.24
CA GLN A 230 -16.09 -16.38 50.59
C GLN A 230 -15.03 -16.34 51.69
N PHE A 231 -14.25 -15.27 51.81
CA PHE A 231 -13.09 -15.22 52.72
C PHE A 231 -13.20 -14.17 53.83
N ILE A 232 -14.04 -13.13 53.69
CA ILE A 232 -14.18 -12.03 54.67
C ILE A 232 -15.53 -12.06 55.40
N SER A 233 -16.43 -13.01 55.09
CA SER A 233 -17.78 -13.05 55.70
C SER A 233 -17.71 -12.95 57.24
N LYS A 234 -18.45 -11.96 57.78
CA LYS A 234 -18.41 -11.48 59.17
C LYS A 234 -19.10 -12.40 60.18
N ASP A 235 -19.64 -13.53 59.75
CA ASP A 235 -20.35 -14.47 60.62
C ASP A 235 -19.57 -15.78 60.77
N ASP A 236 -19.12 -15.99 62.00
CA ASP A 236 -18.36 -17.12 62.51
C ASP A 236 -18.80 -18.49 61.97
N LYS A 237 -17.83 -19.25 61.43
CA LYS A 237 -17.57 -20.72 61.59
C LYS A 237 -17.12 -21.50 60.34
N HIS A 238 -17.04 -20.90 59.15
CA HIS A 238 -16.49 -21.60 57.97
C HIS A 238 -15.62 -20.69 57.10
N ALA A 239 -14.48 -20.22 57.64
CA ALA A 239 -13.40 -19.78 56.78
C ALA A 239 -12.78 -21.03 56.14
N THR A 240 -13.30 -21.46 55.00
CA THR A 240 -12.66 -22.50 54.20
C THR A 240 -11.46 -21.90 53.47
N ASP A 241 -10.28 -22.49 53.66
CA ASP A 241 -9.05 -22.09 52.96
C ASP A 241 -9.12 -22.31 51.44
N ALA A 242 -10.17 -22.98 50.96
CA ALA A 242 -10.44 -23.28 49.56
C ALA A 242 -11.62 -22.45 49.01
N ALA A 243 -11.42 -21.81 47.87
CA ALA A 243 -12.42 -21.09 47.10
C ALA A 243 -13.42 -22.06 46.46
N GLU A 244 -14.71 -21.85 46.68
CA GLU A 244 -15.77 -22.57 45.99
C GLU A 244 -16.08 -21.89 44.65
N LEU A 245 -15.48 -22.41 43.56
CA LEU A 245 -15.64 -21.89 42.20
C LEU A 245 -16.81 -22.49 41.41
N ASN A 246 -17.79 -23.07 42.10
CA ASN A 246 -18.92 -23.72 41.44
C ASN A 246 -19.83 -22.68 40.75
N GLU A 247 -20.21 -22.94 39.50
CA GLU A 247 -21.00 -22.01 38.67
C GLU A 247 -22.36 -21.71 39.32
N THR A 248 -22.93 -22.65 40.07
CA THR A 248 -24.21 -22.49 40.78
C THR A 248 -24.15 -21.47 41.92
N VAL A 249 -23.02 -21.39 42.63
CA VAL A 249 -22.81 -20.45 43.75
C VAL A 249 -22.47 -19.06 43.20
N LEU A 250 -21.57 -19.02 42.21
CA LEU A 250 -21.07 -17.76 41.65
C LEU A 250 -22.09 -17.05 40.75
N LYS A 251 -23.09 -17.75 40.20
CA LYS A 251 -24.24 -17.14 39.50
C LYS A 251 -25.04 -16.16 40.35
N SER A 252 -25.00 -16.30 41.68
CA SER A 252 -25.69 -15.40 42.61
C SER A 252 -24.95 -14.09 42.86
N TYR A 253 -23.77 -13.90 42.26
CA TYR A 253 -22.91 -12.75 42.52
C TYR A 253 -23.28 -11.60 41.59
N SER A 254 -23.21 -10.38 42.12
CA SER A 254 -23.68 -9.17 41.44
C SER A 254 -22.88 -8.86 40.17
N ASN A 255 -21.59 -9.22 40.15
CA ASN A 255 -20.70 -9.02 39.02
C ASN A 255 -20.52 -10.26 38.13
N TYR A 256 -21.35 -11.29 38.30
CA TYR A 256 -21.25 -12.52 37.51
C TYR A 256 -21.66 -12.29 36.05
N THR A 257 -20.77 -12.63 35.14
CA THR A 257 -21.08 -12.80 33.72
C THR A 257 -20.41 -14.09 33.23
N THR A 258 -21.04 -14.82 32.31
CA THR A 258 -20.53 -16.12 31.84
C THR A 258 -19.12 -16.02 31.24
N THR A 259 -18.79 -14.87 30.65
CA THR A 259 -17.47 -14.58 30.09
C THR A 259 -16.43 -14.26 31.16
N THR A 260 -16.76 -13.42 32.15
CA THR A 260 -15.86 -13.08 33.26
C THR A 260 -15.60 -14.28 34.16
N TYR A 261 -16.62 -15.10 34.44
CA TYR A 261 -16.48 -16.34 35.18
C TYR A 261 -15.45 -17.26 34.56
N LYS A 262 -15.55 -17.55 33.25
CA LYS A 262 -14.61 -18.43 32.55
C LYS A 262 -13.18 -17.90 32.60
N LEU A 263 -12.99 -16.61 32.34
CA LEU A 263 -11.66 -15.98 32.33
C LEU A 263 -11.05 -15.93 33.74
N CYS A 264 -11.83 -15.55 34.76
CA CYS A 264 -11.36 -15.51 36.14
C CYS A 264 -11.07 -16.90 36.70
N VAL A 265 -11.88 -17.92 36.39
CA VAL A 265 -11.61 -19.30 36.82
C VAL A 265 -10.36 -19.86 36.15
N GLN A 266 -10.17 -19.62 34.85
CA GLN A 266 -8.94 -19.99 34.16
C GLN A 266 -7.71 -19.32 34.79
N LEU A 267 -7.77 -18.01 35.04
CA LEU A 267 -6.68 -17.28 35.71
C LEU A 267 -6.39 -17.82 37.11
N ILE A 268 -7.41 -18.08 37.93
CA ILE A 268 -7.23 -18.64 39.28
C ILE A 268 -6.60 -20.04 39.20
N ASP A 269 -7.07 -20.89 38.28
CA ASP A 269 -6.53 -22.23 38.08
C ASP A 269 -5.07 -22.20 37.58
N ASP A 270 -4.71 -21.26 36.70
CA ASP A 270 -3.34 -21.05 36.23
C ASP A 270 -2.42 -20.66 37.39
N PHE A 271 -2.85 -19.75 38.27
CA PHE A 271 -2.10 -19.38 39.47
C PHE A 271 -2.03 -20.51 40.50
N ARG A 272 -3.07 -21.34 40.63
CA ARG A 272 -3.03 -22.57 41.46
C ARG A 272 -1.97 -23.53 40.94
N VAL A 273 -1.95 -23.81 39.64
CA VAL A 273 -0.98 -24.71 39.02
C VAL A 273 0.44 -24.17 39.18
N MET A 274 0.65 -22.86 38.99
CA MET A 274 1.96 -22.24 39.20
C MET A 274 2.45 -22.35 40.66
N ARG A 275 1.54 -22.33 41.64
CA ARG A 275 1.88 -22.52 43.06
C ARG A 275 2.03 -23.98 43.49
N GLY A 276 1.46 -24.92 42.74
CA GLY A 276 1.39 -26.32 43.15
C GLY A 276 0.36 -26.59 44.26
N ASP A 277 -0.61 -25.70 44.43
CA ASP A 277 -1.65 -25.84 45.45
C ASP A 277 -2.68 -26.92 45.06
N ALA A 278 -3.11 -27.74 46.02
CA ALA A 278 -4.13 -28.78 45.79
C ALA A 278 -5.54 -28.21 45.54
N TYR A 279 -5.81 -27.00 46.04
CA TYR A 279 -7.10 -26.31 45.93
C TYR A 279 -6.87 -24.82 45.65
N ASN A 280 -7.89 -24.14 45.12
CA ASN A 280 -7.80 -22.70 44.87
C ASN A 280 -7.83 -21.93 46.20
N THR A 281 -6.70 -21.36 46.61
CA THR A 281 -6.54 -20.66 47.90
C THR A 281 -6.82 -19.16 47.79
N LEU A 282 -7.07 -18.47 48.93
CA LEU A 282 -7.14 -17.00 48.99
C LEU A 282 -5.91 -16.34 48.33
N ALA A 283 -4.74 -16.96 48.52
CA ALA A 283 -3.51 -16.50 47.89
C ALA A 283 -3.65 -16.54 46.36
N SER A 284 -4.17 -17.64 45.78
CA SER A 284 -4.32 -17.79 44.32
C SER A 284 -5.30 -16.76 43.73
N VAL A 285 -6.36 -16.42 44.47
CA VAL A 285 -7.32 -15.36 44.10
C VAL A 285 -6.68 -13.96 44.20
N ASN A 286 -5.86 -13.71 45.23
CA ASN A 286 -5.13 -12.45 45.39
C ASN A 286 -4.05 -12.24 44.31
N ASP A 287 -3.35 -13.29 43.91
CA ASP A 287 -2.37 -13.24 42.82
C ASP A 287 -3.06 -12.93 41.49
N ALA A 288 -4.20 -13.56 41.21
CA ALA A 288 -5.01 -13.25 40.04
C ALA A 288 -5.46 -11.78 40.04
N LEU A 289 -5.88 -11.25 41.20
CA LEU A 289 -6.27 -9.85 41.36
C LEU A 289 -5.09 -8.90 41.14
N GLN A 290 -3.90 -9.22 41.65
CA GLN A 290 -2.68 -8.42 41.45
C GLN A 290 -2.14 -8.53 40.01
N HIS A 291 -2.46 -9.58 39.28
CA HIS A 291 -2.06 -9.77 37.89
C HIS A 291 -2.87 -8.88 36.92
N LEU A 292 -4.18 -8.74 37.12
CA LEU A 292 -5.07 -7.95 36.26
C LEU A 292 -4.64 -6.49 36.01
N PRO A 293 -4.14 -5.72 36.99
CA PRO A 293 -3.60 -4.37 36.72
C PRO A 293 -2.19 -4.38 36.10
N ASN A 294 -1.44 -5.47 36.23
CA ASN A 294 -0.08 -5.64 35.68
C ASN A 294 -0.08 -6.14 34.22
N GLU A 295 -1.15 -6.80 33.78
CA GLU A 295 -1.52 -6.89 32.36
C GLU A 295 -1.85 -5.47 31.87
N ARG A 296 -0.79 -4.76 31.45
CA ARG A 296 -0.80 -3.39 30.94
C ARG A 296 -2.18 -3.00 30.41
N VAL A 297 -2.92 -2.20 31.17
CA VAL A 297 -4.05 -1.44 30.64
C VAL A 297 -3.56 -0.82 29.34
N PRO A 298 -4.11 -1.20 28.16
CA PRO A 298 -3.53 -0.80 26.91
C PRO A 298 -3.49 0.73 26.90
N ARG A 299 -2.30 1.34 26.82
CA ARG A 299 -2.23 2.80 26.71
C ARG A 299 -2.83 3.17 25.36
N PHE A 300 -3.88 3.99 25.36
CA PHE A 300 -4.39 4.56 24.12
C PHE A 300 -3.26 5.37 23.46
N ARG A 301 -2.81 4.92 22.29
CA ARG A 301 -1.83 5.61 21.44
C ARG A 301 -2.48 5.96 20.11
#